data_AF-A0A353PTE6-F1
#
_entry.id   AF-A0A353PTE6-F1
#
_cell.length_a   1.000
_cell.length_b   1.000
_cell.length_c   1.000
_cell.angle_alpha   90.00
_cell.angle_beta   90.00
_cell.angle_gamma   90.00
#
_symmetry.space_group_name_H-M   'P 1'
#
loop_
_entity.id
_entity.type
_entity.pdbx_description
1 polymer ?
#
loop_
_entity_poly.entity_id
_entity_poly.type
_entity_poly.pdbx_seq_one_letter_code
_entity_poly.pdbx_strand_id
1 'polypeptide(L)' 'VGDTVTRGQKIADNTDCLSAPVHSSISGKVKKIETKLLADGSTGQCIIIEGDGQNIESFMPKLDPFTCSKTEALERVRE' A
#
# COMPACT_ATOMS: atom_id res chain seq x y z
N VAL A 1 -4.03 -12.62 -8.04
CA VAL A 1 -5.21 -12.92 -7.19
C VAL A 1 -4.93 -14.22 -6.48
N GLY A 2 -5.05 -14.24 -5.16
CA GLY A 2 -4.66 -15.37 -4.32
C GLY A 2 -3.34 -15.17 -3.57
N ASP A 3 -2.62 -14.07 -3.79
CA ASP A 3 -1.42 -13.71 -3.03
C ASP A 3 -1.75 -13.40 -1.58
N THR A 4 -0.85 -13.83 -0.69
CA THR A 4 -0.86 -13.44 0.72
C THR A 4 -0.19 -12.08 0.86
N VAL A 5 -0.88 -11.16 1.52
CA VAL A 5 -0.40 -9.81 1.81
C VAL A 5 -0.28 -9.62 3.31
N THR A 6 0.76 -8.90 3.73
CA THR A 6 0.97 -8.52 5.12
C THR A 6 0.61 -7.05 5.34
N ARG A 7 0.31 -6.68 6.59
CA ARG A 7 -0.02 -5.31 6.94
C ARG A 7 1.21 -4.43 6.77
N GLY A 8 1.10 -3.33 6.02
CA GLY A 8 2.22 -2.44 5.70
C GLY A 8 3.04 -2.86 4.48
N GLN A 9 2.67 -3.94 3.79
CA GLN A 9 3.29 -4.30 2.52
C GLN A 9 2.76 -3.44 1.37
N LYS A 10 3.65 -3.04 0.47
CA LYS A 10 3.34 -2.37 -0.79
C LYS A 10 2.63 -3.35 -1.75
N ILE A 11 1.42 -3.01 -2.17
CA ILE A 11 0.56 -3.89 -3.00
C ILE A 11 0.26 -3.29 -4.37
N ALA A 12 0.43 -1.98 -4.55
CA ALA A 12 0.42 -1.35 -5.85
C ALA A 12 1.37 -0.16 -5.86
N ASP A 13 2.03 0.03 -6.98
CA ASP A 13 2.92 1.14 -7.27
C ASP A 13 2.58 1.69 -8.66
N ASN A 14 2.81 2.97 -8.89
CA ASN A 14 2.64 3.56 -10.20
C ASN A 14 3.79 4.52 -10.49
N THR A 15 4.36 4.38 -11.68
CA THR A 15 5.49 5.16 -12.19
C THR A 15 5.10 6.59 -12.58
N ASP A 16 3.81 6.93 -12.58
CA ASP A 16 3.32 8.26 -12.94
C ASP A 16 3.70 9.31 -11.87
N CYS A 17 4.04 10.53 -12.32
CA CYS A 17 4.76 11.54 -11.53
C CYS A 17 4.06 12.00 -10.23
N LEU A 18 2.76 11.75 -10.08
CA LEU A 18 1.96 12.18 -8.93
C LEU A 18 1.16 11.01 -8.36
N SER A 19 1.85 9.92 -8.02
CA SER A 19 1.24 8.76 -7.38
C SER A 19 1.91 8.43 -6.05
N ALA A 20 1.10 8.11 -5.05
CA ALA A 20 1.56 7.52 -3.80
C ALA A 20 1.40 6.00 -3.87
N PRO A 21 2.36 5.22 -3.38
CA PRO A 21 2.27 3.76 -3.33
C PRO A 21 1.10 3.33 -2.43
N VAL A 22 0.42 2.27 -2.83
CA VAL A 22 -0.70 1.71 -2.08
C VAL A 22 -0.19 0.58 -1.19
N HIS A 23 -0.42 0.73 0.11
CA HIS A 23 -0.05 -0.26 1.12
C HIS A 23 -1.26 -1.01 1.64
N SER A 24 -1.06 -2.27 2.00
CA SER A 24 -2.11 -3.08 2.61
C SER A 24 -2.35 -2.66 4.06
N SER A 25 -3.58 -2.24 4.37
CA SER A 25 -4.00 -1.92 5.74
C SER A 25 -4.16 -3.15 6.63
N ILE A 26 -4.34 -4.35 6.04
CA ILE A 26 -4.61 -5.60 6.75
C ILE A 26 -3.72 -6.74 6.23
N SER A 27 -3.50 -7.76 7.05
CA SER A 27 -2.92 -9.03 6.60
C SER A 27 -4.02 -9.99 6.16
N GLY A 28 -3.79 -10.69 5.06
CA GLY A 28 -4.81 -11.54 4.46
C GLY A 28 -4.47 -12.00 3.05
N LYS A 29 -5.49 -12.35 2.27
CA LYS A 29 -5.34 -12.87 0.90
C LYS A 29 -6.05 -11.97 -0.09
N VAL A 30 -5.42 -11.69 -1.23
CA VAL A 30 -6.05 -10.91 -2.32
C VAL A 30 -7.16 -11.75 -2.94
N LYS A 31 -8.41 -11.40 -2.64
CA LYS A 31 -9.59 -12.12 -3.10
C LYS A 31 -9.91 -11.80 -4.54
N LYS A 32 -9.88 -10.51 -4.92
CA LYS A 32 -10.20 -10.02 -6.27
C LYS A 32 -9.54 -8.67 -6.53
N ILE A 33 -9.38 -8.34 -7.82
CA ILE A 33 -9.00 -7.01 -8.30
C ILE A 33 -10.07 -6.61 -9.30
N GLU A 34 -10.81 -5.55 -9.03
CA GLU A 34 -11.92 -5.11 -9.90
C GLU A 34 -12.06 -3.60 -9.91
N THR A 35 -12.65 -3.07 -10.96
CA THR A 35 -12.95 -1.64 -11.07
C THR A 35 -14.23 -1.31 -10.30
N LYS A 36 -14.16 -0.36 -9.37
CA LYS A 36 -15.31 0.12 -8.59
C LYS A 36 -15.50 1.61 -8.79
N LEU A 37 -16.73 2.07 -8.55
CA LEU A 37 -17.04 3.50 -8.46
C LEU A 37 -16.38 4.06 -7.19
N LEU A 38 -15.56 5.09 -7.35
CA LEU A 38 -14.94 5.83 -6.25
C LEU A 38 -15.91 6.91 -5.74
N ALA A 39 -15.65 7.44 -4.54
CA ALA A 39 -16.43 8.53 -3.95
C ALA A 39 -16.49 9.77 -4.85
N ASP A 40 -15.41 9.97 -5.61
CA ASP A 40 -15.29 10.55 -6.94
C ASP A 40 -16.49 10.78 -7.86
N GLY A 41 -17.28 9.72 -8.02
CA GLY A 41 -18.05 9.46 -9.24
C GLY A 41 -17.23 8.87 -10.40
N SER A 42 -15.89 8.82 -10.32
CA SER A 42 -15.04 8.10 -11.29
C SER A 42 -14.93 6.60 -11.00
N THR A 43 -14.45 5.83 -11.97
CA THR A 43 -14.19 4.39 -11.81
C THR A 43 -12.69 4.14 -11.66
N GLY A 44 -12.28 3.49 -10.58
CA GLY A 44 -10.88 3.15 -10.30
C GLY A 44 -10.67 1.67 -9.99
N GLN A 45 -9.44 1.19 -10.17
CA GLN A 45 -9.08 -0.18 -9.79
C GLN A 45 -9.06 -0.31 -8.27
N CYS A 46 -9.65 -1.38 -7.75
CA CYS A 46 -9.72 -1.69 -6.32
C CYS A 46 -9.24 -3.11 -6.07
N ILE A 47 -8.38 -3.26 -5.07
CA ILE A 47 -7.84 -4.54 -4.62
C ILE A 47 -8.62 -4.95 -3.37
N ILE A 48 -9.31 -6.09 -3.43
CA ILE A 48 -10.10 -6.61 -2.31
C ILE A 48 -9.27 -7.66 -1.60
N ILE A 49 -9.02 -7.41 -0.32
CA ILE A 49 -8.24 -8.28 0.56
C ILE A 49 -9.19 -8.87 1.60
N GLU A 50 -9.20 -10.20 1.69
CA GLU A 50 -9.88 -10.92 2.76
C GLU A 50 -8.92 -11.07 3.93
N GLY A 51 -9.25 -10.42 5.04
CA GLY A 51 -8.42 -10.43 6.24
C GLY A 51 -8.43 -11.79 6.92
N ASP A 52 -7.25 -12.30 7.26
CA ASP A 52 -7.11 -13.60 7.93
C ASP A 52 -7.04 -13.47 9.47
N GLY A 53 -7.01 -12.23 9.99
CA GLY A 53 -6.95 -11.96 11.44
C GLY A 53 -5.58 -12.19 12.07
N GLN A 54 -4.60 -12.73 11.33
CA GLN A 54 -3.26 -13.05 11.84
C GLN A 54 -2.37 -11.83 12.16
N ASN A 55 -2.80 -10.58 11.92
CA ASN A 55 -2.07 -9.35 12.28
C ASN A 55 -0.58 -9.30 11.88
N ILE A 56 -0.16 -10.11 10.90
CA ILE A 56 1.23 -10.15 10.42
C ILE A 56 1.58 -8.80 9.78
N GLU A 57 2.62 -8.16 10.30
CA GLU A 57 3.08 -6.83 9.89
C GLU A 57 4.46 -6.86 9.23
N SER A 58 4.59 -6.14 8.12
CA SER A 58 5.84 -5.91 7.39
C SER A 58 6.01 -4.40 7.20
N PHE A 59 6.06 -3.67 8.30
CA PHE A 59 6.28 -2.22 8.25
C PHE A 59 7.71 -1.90 7.86
N MET A 60 7.86 -0.80 7.12
CA MET A 60 9.17 -0.21 6.90
C MET A 60 9.85 0.15 8.24
N PRO A 61 11.19 0.08 8.30
CA PRO A 61 11.92 0.50 9.49
C PRO A 61 11.62 1.95 9.84
N LYS A 62 11.67 2.25 11.14
CA LYS A 62 11.47 3.61 11.65
C LYS A 62 12.62 4.48 11.14
N LEU A 63 12.28 5.53 10.40
CA LEU A 63 13.21 6.58 10.00
C LEU A 63 13.17 7.69 11.05
N ASP A 64 14.33 8.12 11.52
CA ASP A 64 14.40 9.27 12.42
C ASP A 64 14.33 10.58 11.61
N PRO A 65 13.31 11.43 11.84
CA PRO A 65 13.07 12.61 11.02
C PRO A 65 14.12 13.72 11.23
N PHE A 66 14.91 13.67 12.30
CA PHE A 66 15.91 14.69 12.61
C PHE A 66 17.31 14.35 12.07
N THR A 67 17.58 13.07 11.80
CA THR A 67 18.86 12.62 11.26
C THR A 67 18.81 12.27 9.77
N CYS A 68 17.62 12.10 9.19
CA CYS A 68 17.50 11.73 7.79
C CYS A 68 17.84 12.88 6.83
N SER A 69 18.39 12.52 5.67
CA SER A 69 18.68 13.49 4.60
C SER A 69 17.41 13.84 3.82
N LYS A 70 17.36 15.02 3.19
CA LYS A 70 16.22 15.44 2.35
C LYS A 70 15.85 14.40 1.28
N THR A 71 16.85 13.78 0.65
CA THR A 71 16.65 12.75 -0.36
C THR A 71 16.02 11.49 0.23
N GLU A 72 16.53 11.05 1.38
CA GLU A 72 16.06 9.86 2.10
C GLU A 72 14.61 10.03 2.59
N ALA A 73 14.27 11.23 3.06
CA ALA A 73 12.90 11.58 3.43
C ALA A 73 11.94 11.55 2.23
N LEU A 74 12.39 12.02 1.05
CA LEU A 74 11.58 11.98 -0.18
C LEU A 74 11.38 10.55 -0.69
N GLU A 75 12.44 9.73 -0.65
CA GLU A 75 12.34 8.31 -0.98
C GLU A 75 11.38 7.59 -0.03
N ARG A 76 11.43 7.94 1.26
CA ARG A 76 10.55 7.35 2.27
C ARG A 76 9.07 7.68 2.10
N VAL A 77 8.75 8.84 1.51
CA VAL A 77 7.37 9.24 1.17
C VAL A 77 6.90 8.57 -0.12
N ARG A 78 7.84 8.26 -1.02
CA ARG A 78 7.57 7.55 -2.26
C ARG A 78 7.43 6.03 -2.07
N GLU A 79 7.90 5.51 -0.94
CA GLU A 79 7.84 4.09 -0.62
C GLU A 79 6.55 3.61 0.00
#